data_AF-A0A520GM44-F1
#
_entry.id   AF-A0A520GM44-F1
#
_cell.length_a   1.000
_cell.length_b   1.000
_cell.length_c   1.000
_cell.angle_alpha   90.00
_cell.angle_beta   90.00
_cell.angle_gamma   90.00
#
_symmetry.space_group_name_H-M   'P 1'
#
loop_
_entity.id
_entity.type
_entity.pdbx_description
1 polymer ?
#
loop_
_entity_poly.entity_id
_entity_poly.type
_entity_poly.pdbx_seq_one_letter_code
_entity_poly.pdbx_strand_id
1 'polypeptide(L)'
;MAQRVNHQDGRNASPGELARAPPDTDAHRIFIGDLTLRRPERFAYEYDFGDSWIHDLRVEVTLPVDPGLGYPLCTAGRGAAPPEDCGGAQVFMANRSLYAVIGGGESHAQL
;
A
#
# COMPACT_ATOMS: atom_id res chain seq x y z
N MET A 1 14.05 -5.06 -8.41
CA MET A 1 13.12 -4.59 -7.36
C MET A 1 12.59 -5.81 -6.66
N ALA A 2 12.89 -5.97 -5.37
CA ALA A 2 12.34 -7.06 -4.60
C ALA A 2 11.16 -6.47 -3.81
N GLN A 3 10.00 -7.10 -3.92
CA GLN A 3 8.75 -6.68 -3.31
C GLN A 3 8.31 -7.85 -2.44
N ARG A 4 7.99 -7.60 -1.17
CA ARG A 4 7.51 -8.65 -0.27
C ARG A 4 6.14 -8.26 0.28
N VAL A 5 5.19 -9.17 0.15
CA VAL A 5 3.85 -9.06 0.73
C VAL A 5 3.82 -9.90 2.01
N ASN A 6 3.59 -9.27 3.15
CA ASN A 6 3.53 -9.93 4.46
C ASN A 6 2.11 -9.83 5.02
N HIS A 7 1.52 -10.96 5.45
CA HIS A 7 0.19 -10.95 6.08
C HIS A 7 0.30 -10.62 7.57
N GLN A 8 -0.57 -9.73 8.09
CA GLN A 8 -0.72 -9.51 9.53
C GLN A 8 -2.05 -10.09 10.00
N ASP A 9 -2.00 -11.22 10.74
CA ASP A 9 -3.19 -11.94 11.18
C ASP A 9 -3.66 -11.45 12.57
N GLY A 10 -4.66 -10.58 12.58
CA GLY A 10 -5.32 -10.09 13.79
C GLY A 10 -6.52 -10.95 14.17
N ARG A 11 -6.25 -12.06 14.89
CA ARG A 11 -7.19 -13.03 15.51
C ARG A 11 -7.44 -14.30 14.67
N ASN A 12 -6.97 -15.43 15.22
CA ASN A 12 -7.51 -16.79 15.10
C ASN A 12 -8.18 -17.21 13.76
N ALA A 13 -7.39 -17.40 12.70
CA ALA A 13 -7.85 -18.14 11.52
C ALA A 13 -7.50 -19.64 11.63
N SER A 14 -8.52 -20.50 11.66
CA SER A 14 -8.36 -21.93 11.40
C SER A 14 -7.82 -22.18 9.98
N PRO A 15 -7.09 -23.28 9.73
CA PRO A 15 -6.45 -23.53 8.45
C PRO A 15 -7.51 -23.89 7.40
N GLY A 16 -7.95 -22.90 6.65
CA GLY A 16 -8.52 -23.08 5.31
C GLY A 16 -7.56 -22.41 4.33
N GLU A 17 -6.93 -23.21 3.48
CA GLU A 17 -6.00 -22.79 2.43
C GLU A 17 -6.62 -21.75 1.49
N LEU A 18 -6.49 -20.47 1.85
CA LEU A 18 -6.81 -19.33 0.99
C LEU A 18 -5.54 -18.96 0.25
N ALA A 19 -5.65 -18.78 -1.07
CA ALA A 19 -4.56 -18.77 -2.02
C ALA A 19 -3.48 -17.73 -1.66
N ARG A 20 -2.43 -18.18 -0.98
CA ARG A 20 -1.18 -17.43 -0.90
C ARG A 20 -0.47 -17.62 -2.22
N ALA A 21 -0.21 -16.55 -2.96
CA ALA A 21 0.76 -16.61 -4.04
C ALA A 21 2.06 -17.21 -3.47
N PRO A 22 2.67 -18.20 -4.14
CA PRO A 22 3.93 -18.77 -3.67
C PRO A 22 4.97 -17.68 -3.36
N PRO A 23 5.88 -17.89 -2.40
CA PRO A 23 7.04 -17.01 -2.26
C PRO A 23 7.74 -16.87 -3.62
N ASP A 24 8.21 -15.67 -3.92
CA ASP A 24 8.89 -15.30 -5.17
C ASP A 24 8.02 -15.37 -6.45
N THR A 25 6.69 -15.31 -6.29
CA THR A 25 5.79 -15.09 -7.43
C THR A 25 6.12 -13.78 -8.13
N ASP A 26 6.35 -13.84 -9.45
CA ASP A 26 6.59 -12.67 -10.29
C ASP A 26 5.38 -11.74 -10.24
N ALA A 27 5.55 -10.57 -9.61
CA ALA A 27 4.50 -9.56 -9.44
C ALA A 27 3.96 -9.04 -10.78
N HIS A 28 4.71 -9.17 -11.89
CA HIS A 28 4.25 -8.79 -13.22
C HIS A 28 3.31 -9.82 -13.87
N ARG A 29 3.17 -11.00 -13.27
CA ARG A 29 2.38 -12.11 -13.81
C ARG A 29 1.12 -12.42 -13.00
N ILE A 30 0.85 -11.64 -11.95
CA ILE A 30 -0.34 -11.80 -11.12
C ILE A 30 -1.13 -10.49 -11.09
N PHE A 31 -2.45 -10.61 -11.08
CA PHE A 31 -3.33 -9.50 -10.83
C PHE A 31 -3.78 -9.51 -9.36
N ILE A 32 -4.16 -8.34 -8.83
CA ILE A 32 -4.72 -8.24 -7.47
C ILE A 32 -5.96 -9.14 -7.32
N GLY A 33 -6.74 -9.33 -8.39
CA GLY A 33 -7.90 -10.23 -8.40
C GLY A 33 -7.54 -11.71 -8.18
N ASP A 34 -6.33 -12.12 -8.54
CA ASP A 34 -5.85 -13.51 -8.39
C ASP A 34 -5.51 -13.85 -6.93
N LEU A 35 -5.31 -12.83 -6.09
CA LEU A 35 -4.97 -13.00 -4.67
C LEU A 35 -6.15 -13.51 -3.82
N THR A 36 -7.37 -13.59 -4.39
CA THR A 36 -8.58 -14.09 -3.72
C THR A 36 -8.87 -13.45 -2.35
N LEU A 37 -8.51 -12.18 -2.18
CA LEU A 37 -8.66 -11.44 -0.94
C LEU A 37 -10.14 -11.33 -0.53
N ARG A 38 -10.42 -11.64 0.73
CA ARG A 38 -11.72 -11.47 1.38
C ARG A 38 -11.94 -9.99 1.72
N ARG A 39 -13.19 -9.60 1.98
CA ARG A 39 -13.51 -8.26 2.49
C ARG A 39 -13.90 -8.34 3.97
N PRO A 40 -13.37 -7.48 4.86
CA PRO A 40 -12.26 -6.55 4.66
C PRO A 40 -10.91 -7.16 5.05
N GLU A 41 -10.19 -7.79 4.11
CA GLU A 41 -8.85 -8.35 4.34
C GLU A 41 -7.77 -7.27 4.23
N ARG A 42 -6.67 -7.50 4.95
CA ARG A 42 -5.47 -6.65 4.98
C ARG A 42 -4.25 -7.45 4.60
N PHE A 43 -3.31 -6.79 3.95
CA PHE A 43 -1.98 -7.31 3.67
C PHE A 43 -0.97 -6.18 3.71
N ALA A 44 0.24 -6.48 4.17
CA ALA A 44 1.32 -5.51 4.20
C ALA A 44 2.13 -5.58 2.91
N TYR A 45 2.51 -4.42 2.39
CA TYR A 45 3.45 -4.27 1.29
C TYR A 45 4.70 -3.54 1.78
N GLU A 46 5.85 -4.20 1.72
CA GLU A 46 7.13 -3.59 2.05
C GLU A 46 7.72 -2.93 0.80
N TYR A 47 7.91 -1.61 0.89
CA TYR A 47 8.54 -0.76 -0.11
C TYR A 47 9.89 -0.28 0.42
N ASP A 48 10.86 -0.17 -0.50
CA ASP A 48 12.23 0.25 -0.20
C ASP A 48 12.88 -0.54 0.94
N PHE A 49 13.66 -1.55 0.58
CA PHE A 49 14.30 -2.44 1.56
C PHE A 49 15.45 -1.77 2.34
N GLY A 50 15.85 -0.54 1.98
CA GLY A 50 16.75 0.26 2.81
C GLY A 50 16.03 0.81 4.03
N ASP A 51 14.91 1.50 3.80
CA ASP A 51 14.13 2.17 4.84
C ASP A 51 13.02 1.31 5.47
N SER A 52 12.68 0.17 4.85
CA SER A 52 11.66 -0.80 5.27
C SER A 52 10.28 -0.14 5.51
N TRP A 53 9.78 0.58 4.50
CA TRP A 53 8.45 1.16 4.56
C TRP A 53 7.38 0.08 4.46
N ILE A 54 6.56 -0.06 5.50
CA ILE A 54 5.46 -1.02 5.53
C ILE A 54 4.13 -0.31 5.25
N HIS A 55 3.54 -0.57 4.09
CA HIS A 55 2.20 -0.12 3.74
C HIS A 55 1.16 -1.15 4.19
N ASP A 56 0.22 -0.77 5.07
CA ASP A 56 -0.98 -1.57 5.38
C ASP A 56 -2.02 -1.34 4.27
N LEU A 57 -2.20 -2.33 3.39
CA LEU A 57 -3.16 -2.29 2.30
C LEU A 57 -4.41 -3.09 2.68
N ARG A 58 -5.58 -2.49 2.43
CA ARG A 58 -6.88 -3.07 2.78
C ARG A 58 -7.83 -3.06 1.60
N VAL A 59 -8.47 -4.20 1.33
CA VAL A 59 -9.58 -4.25 0.38
C VAL A 59 -10.87 -3.92 1.13
N GLU A 60 -11.38 -2.71 0.95
CA GLU A 60 -12.57 -2.25 1.65
C GLU A 60 -13.86 -2.64 0.92
N VAL A 61 -13.91 -2.39 -0.39
CA VAL A 61 -15.08 -2.65 -1.24
C VAL A 61 -14.63 -3.04 -2.65
N THR A 62 -15.43 -3.87 -3.33
CA THR A 62 -15.28 -4.15 -4.76
C THR A 62 -16.54 -3.63 -5.44
N LEU A 63 -16.38 -2.70 -6.37
CA LEU A 63 -17.47 -2.07 -7.11
C LEU A 63 -17.40 -2.49 -8.59
N PRO A 64 -18.52 -2.45 -9.33
CA PRO A 64 -18.49 -2.57 -10.78
C PRO A 64 -17.59 -1.49 -11.40
N VAL A 65 -16.92 -1.83 -12.50
CA VAL A 65 -16.12 -0.86 -13.28
C VAL A 65 -17.06 0.16 -13.92
N ASP A 66 -16.74 1.44 -13.76
CA ASP A 66 -17.42 2.52 -14.47
C ASP A 66 -16.63 2.89 -15.74
N PRO A 67 -17.17 2.65 -16.95
CA PRO A 67 -16.47 2.93 -18.20
C PRO A 67 -16.27 4.44 -18.45
N GLY A 68 -16.94 5.32 -17.71
CA GLY A 68 -16.77 6.77 -17.79
C GLY A 68 -15.58 7.31 -16.99
N LEU A 69 -14.93 6.49 -16.16
CA LEU A 69 -13.82 6.89 -15.31
C LEU A 69 -12.47 6.37 -15.83
N GLY A 70 -11.44 7.21 -15.72
CA GLY A 70 -10.05 6.78 -15.84
C GLY A 70 -9.53 6.28 -14.50
N TYR A 71 -8.89 5.10 -14.49
CA TYR A 71 -8.31 4.49 -13.28
C TYR A 71 -6.78 4.44 -13.36
N PRO A 72 -6.04 4.48 -12.23
CA PRO A 72 -6.52 4.53 -10.84
C PRO A 72 -7.00 5.92 -10.40
N LEU A 73 -7.85 5.96 -9.36
CA LEU A 73 -8.36 7.20 -8.76
C LEU A 73 -7.97 7.29 -7.29
N CYS A 74 -7.40 8.43 -6.89
CA CYS A 74 -7.22 8.79 -5.48
C CYS A 74 -8.44 9.58 -5.01
N THR A 75 -9.35 8.93 -4.27
CA THR A 75 -10.59 9.55 -3.82
C THR A 75 -10.45 10.29 -2.48
N ALA A 76 -9.38 10.02 -1.73
CA ALA A 76 -9.08 10.66 -0.45
C ALA A 76 -7.60 10.51 -0.07
N GLY A 77 -7.12 11.41 0.77
CA GLY A 77 -5.78 11.37 1.36
C GLY A 77 -5.64 12.37 2.49
N ARG A 78 -4.68 12.16 3.39
CA ARG A 78 -4.40 13.10 4.48
C ARG A 78 -2.92 13.15 4.83
N GLY A 79 -2.39 14.36 4.88
CA GLY A 79 -0.99 14.63 5.21
C GLY A 79 -0.07 14.48 4.00
N ALA A 80 1.14 15.03 4.13
CA ALA A 80 2.19 14.84 3.13
C ALA A 80 2.74 13.40 3.21
N ALA A 81 3.10 12.86 2.06
CA ALA A 81 3.89 11.63 2.01
C ALA A 81 5.29 11.88 2.59
N PRO A 82 5.92 10.87 3.23
CA PRO A 82 7.34 10.93 3.57
C PRO A 82 8.19 11.16 2.31
N PRO A 83 9.28 11.96 2.39
CA PRO A 83 10.28 12.01 1.34
C PRO A 83 10.93 10.63 1.12
N GLU A 84 11.41 10.38 -0.10
CA GLU A 84 12.25 9.22 -0.40
C GLU A 84 13.56 9.28 0.40
N ASP A 85 14.12 8.11 0.74
CA ASP A 85 15.37 7.93 1.49
C ASP A 85 15.45 8.73 2.81
N CYS A 86 14.32 8.95 3.49
CA CYS A 86 14.28 9.76 4.71
C CYS A 86 14.63 8.98 5.99
N GLY A 87 15.04 7.72 5.89
CA GLY A 87 15.42 6.85 7.02
C GLY A 87 14.26 6.07 7.62
N GLY A 88 13.19 5.85 6.85
CA GLY A 88 12.04 5.04 7.26
C GLY A 88 11.05 5.73 8.19
N ALA A 89 10.00 4.99 8.56
CA ALA A 89 8.83 5.53 9.26
C ALA A 89 9.16 6.16 10.61
N GLN A 90 10.11 5.59 11.36
CA GLN A 90 10.53 6.14 12.65
C GLN A 90 11.19 7.51 12.52
N VAL A 91 12.11 7.66 11.56
CA VAL A 91 12.81 8.94 11.34
C VAL A 91 11.85 9.98 10.78
N PHE A 92 10.96 9.61 9.87
CA PHE A 92 9.90 10.50 9.39
C PHE A 92 9.03 11.01 10.53
N MET A 93 8.54 10.12 11.39
CA MET A 93 7.65 10.51 12.49
C MET A 93 8.33 11.42 13.50
N ALA A 94 9.62 11.21 13.80
CA ALA A 94 10.41 12.09 14.65
C ALA A 94 10.58 13.50 14.04
N ASN A 95 10.63 13.60 12.70
CA ASN A 95 10.87 14.84 11.97
C ASN A 95 9.64 15.38 11.22
N ARG A 96 8.44 14.84 11.52
CA ARG A 96 7.23 15.10 10.73
C ARG A 96 6.91 16.58 10.59
N SER A 97 7.14 17.37 11.64
CA SER A 97 6.92 18.82 11.62
C SER A 97 7.86 19.55 10.65
N LEU A 98 9.11 19.09 10.53
CA LEU A 98 10.07 19.64 9.56
C LEU A 98 9.61 19.34 8.13
N TYR A 99 9.22 18.09 7.87
CA TYR A 99 8.75 17.67 6.55
C TYR A 99 7.43 18.32 6.15
N ALA A 100 6.54 18.65 7.10
CA ALA A 100 5.32 19.39 6.82
C ALA A 100 5.58 20.81 6.29
N VAL A 101 6.68 21.44 6.69
CA VAL A 101 7.07 22.78 6.22
C VAL A 101 7.71 22.71 4.83
N ILE A 102 8.48 21.66 4.56
CA ILE A 102 9.20 21.49 3.29
C ILE A 102 8.29 20.94 2.17
N GLY A 103 7.35 20.06 2.50
CA GLY A 103 6.41 19.45 1.56
C GLY A 103 5.24 20.34 1.13
N GLY A 104 5.21 21.60 1.55
CA GLY A 104 4.16 22.58 1.22
C GLY A 104 4.32 23.27 -0.15
N GLY A 105 5.17 22.75 -1.03
CA GLY A 105 5.32 23.25 -2.41
C GLY A 105 4.17 22.80 -3.30
N GLU A 106 3.70 23.71 -4.15
CA GLU A 106 2.44 23.69 -4.91
C GLU A 106 1.96 22.32 -5.40
N SER A 107 0.71 21.99 -5.07
CA SER A 107 -0.03 20.92 -5.73
C SER A 107 -0.17 21.28 -7.21
N HIS A 108 0.57 20.58 -8.08
CA HIS A 108 0.26 20.54 -9.50
C HIS A 108 -1.09 19.83 -9.67
N ALA A 109 -2.17 20.62 -9.61
CA ALA A 109 -3.43 20.27 -10.22
C ALA A 109 -3.19 20.27 -11.73
N GLN A 110 -2.93 19.10 -12.29
CA GLN A 110 -3.07 18.89 -13.73
C GLN A 110 -4.38 18.16 -13.99
N LEU A 111 -5.24 18.90 -14.68
CA LEU A 111 -6.52 18.54 -15.26
C LEU A 111 -6.42 17.28 -16.13
#